data_AF-A0A2D6L8U8-F1
#
_entry.id   AF-A0A2D6L8U8-F1
#
_cell.length_a   1.000
_cell.length_b   1.000
_cell.length_c   1.000
_cell.angle_alpha   90.00
_cell.angle_beta   90.00
_cell.angle_gamma   90.00
#
_symmetry.space_group_name_H-M   'P 1'
#
loop_
_entity.id
_entity.type
_entity.pdbx_description
1 polymer ?
#
loop_
_entity_poly.entity_id
_entity_poly.type
_entity_poly.pdbx_seq_one_letter_code
_entity_poly.pdbx_strand_id
1 'polypeptide(L)'
;MVHISQNTGFIKLVIIIIIIILVLSYFNIDIRGIVESPQSQSNLQYVWNWVVLVWDNYLANPVLYFWNNIFIDLLWESFVDNLERIKQGQPHDFELNAPRVP
;
A
#
# COMPACT_ATOMS: atom_id res chain seq x y z
N MET A 1 -24.62 -8.82 13.04
CA MET A 1 -23.54 -8.19 13.82
C MET A 1 -22.39 -7.96 12.84
N VAL A 2 -22.12 -6.72 12.43
CA VAL A 2 -21.13 -6.42 11.38
C VAL A 2 -19.80 -6.10 12.03
N HIS A 3 -18.77 -6.90 11.74
CA HIS A 3 -17.38 -6.59 12.10
C HIS A 3 -16.77 -5.70 11.03
N ILE A 4 -16.42 -4.47 11.39
CA ILE A 4 -15.55 -3.60 10.59
C ILE A 4 -14.31 -3.32 11.42
N SER A 5 -13.22 -4.01 11.13
CA SER A 5 -11.90 -3.61 11.58
C SER A 5 -10.90 -4.06 10.52
N GLN A 6 -10.38 -3.11 9.73
CA GLN A 6 -9.09 -3.12 9.00
C GLN A 6 -8.81 -1.78 8.25
N ASN A 7 -9.61 -0.71 8.43
CA ASN A 7 -9.38 0.60 7.77
C ASN A 7 -8.91 1.74 8.70
N THR A 8 -8.58 1.43 9.96
CA THR A 8 -8.30 2.46 10.98
C THR A 8 -7.11 3.35 10.62
N GLY A 9 -6.08 2.80 9.97
CA GLY A 9 -4.89 3.56 9.54
C GLY A 9 -5.19 4.54 8.41
N PHE A 10 -5.87 4.09 7.36
CA PHE A 10 -6.24 4.93 6.22
C PHE A 10 -7.20 6.05 6.62
N ILE A 11 -8.24 5.72 7.40
CA ILE A 11 -9.21 6.71 7.90
C ILE A 11 -8.52 7.75 8.80
N LYS A 12 -7.61 7.32 9.67
CA LYS A 12 -6.83 8.24 10.52
C LYS A 12 -5.96 9.18 9.68
N LEU A 13 -5.33 8.68 8.62
CA LEU A 13 -4.52 9.49 7.72
C LEU A 13 -5.37 10.53 6.98
N VAL A 14 -6.53 10.13 6.45
CA VAL A 14 -7.47 11.05 5.79
C VAL A 14 -7.93 12.14 6.76
N ILE A 15 -8.29 11.79 8.00
CA ILE A 15 -8.67 12.75 9.03
C ILE A 15 -7.53 13.74 9.33
N ILE A 16 -6.29 13.26 9.42
CA ILE A 16 -5.11 14.13 9.63
C ILE A 16 -4.93 15.10 8.47
N ILE A 17 -5.05 14.64 7.22
CA ILE A 17 -4.97 15.51 6.03
C ILE A 17 -6.05 16.59 6.08
N ILE A 18 -7.28 16.22 6.43
CA ILE A 18 -8.39 17.17 6.56
C ILE A 18 -8.08 18.20 7.65
N ILE A 19 -7.59 17.79 8.82
CA ILE A 19 -7.21 18.71 9.90
C ILE A 19 -6.11 19.67 9.44
N ILE A 20 -5.09 19.19 8.73
CA ILE A 20 -4.02 20.04 8.19
C ILE A 20 -4.59 21.06 7.21
N ILE A 21 -5.46 20.64 6.28
CA ILE A 21 -6.12 21.54 5.33
C ILE A 21 -6.95 22.61 6.06
N LEU A 22 -7.68 22.23 7.11
CA LEU A 22 -8.46 23.16 7.93
C LEU A 22 -7.56 24.16 8.69
N VAL A 23 -6.44 23.70 9.24
CA VAL A 23 -5.45 24.56 9.92
C VAL A 23 -4.84 25.55 8.92
N LEU A 24 -4.43 25.10 7.74
CA LEU A 24 -3.91 25.98 6.69
C LEU A 24 -4.97 27.01 6.23
N SER A 25 -6.22 26.57 6.08
CA SER A 25 -7.36 27.44 5.76
C SER A 25 -7.62 28.48 6.85
N TYR A 26 -7.51 28.11 8.13
CA TYR A 26 -7.60 29.05 9.27
C TYR A 26 -6.54 30.16 9.20
N PHE A 27 -5.35 29.87 8.68
CA PHE A 27 -4.30 30.86 8.43
C PHE A 27 -4.49 31.66 7.13
N ASN A 28 -5.65 31.57 6.48
CA ASN A 28 -5.96 32.18 5.17
C ASN A 28 -5.00 31.75 4.04
N ILE A 29 -4.44 30.54 4.12
CA ILE A 29 -3.64 29.97 3.04
C ILE A 29 -4.58 29.36 2.00
N ASP A 30 -4.60 29.94 0.80
CA ASP A 30 -5.35 29.41 -0.33
C ASP A 30 -4.61 28.21 -0.96
N ILE A 31 -4.87 27.03 -0.40
CA ILE A 31 -4.29 25.76 -0.89
C ILE A 31 -4.66 25.55 -2.36
N ARG A 32 -5.88 25.91 -2.77
CA ARG A 32 -6.31 25.74 -4.15
C ARG A 32 -5.50 26.65 -5.07
N GLY A 33 -5.40 27.94 -4.75
CA GLY A 33 -4.59 28.89 -5.51
C GLY A 33 -3.12 28.49 -5.59
N ILE A 34 -2.55 27.94 -4.52
CA ILE A 34 -1.18 27.42 -4.52
C ILE A 34 -1.07 26.23 -5.47
N VAL A 35 -1.90 25.19 -5.29
CA VAL A 35 -1.81 23.96 -6.10
C VAL A 35 -2.16 24.22 -7.57
N GLU A 36 -3.12 25.09 -7.87
CA GLU A 36 -3.54 25.43 -9.24
C GLU A 36 -2.64 26.51 -9.89
N SER A 37 -1.73 27.14 -9.15
CA SER A 37 -0.83 28.15 -9.72
C SER A 37 0.05 27.57 -10.83
N PRO A 38 0.29 28.31 -11.93
CA PRO A 38 1.17 27.86 -13.01
C PRO A 38 2.56 27.45 -12.54
N GLN A 39 3.11 28.16 -11.55
CA GLN A 39 4.42 27.86 -10.97
C GLN A 39 4.42 26.54 -10.20
N SER A 40 3.42 26.30 -9.34
CA SER A 40 3.37 25.05 -8.57
C SER A 40 3.07 23.86 -9.46
N GLN A 41 2.17 24.01 -10.44
CA GLN A 41 1.90 22.97 -11.45
C GLN A 41 3.18 22.63 -12.25
N SER A 42 3.93 23.64 -12.69
CA SER A 42 5.20 23.43 -13.42
C SER A 42 6.25 22.70 -12.56
N ASN A 43 6.41 23.10 -11.29
CA ASN A 43 7.35 22.45 -10.37
C ASN A 43 6.93 21.02 -10.03
N LEU A 44 5.65 20.80 -9.73
CA LEU A 44 5.10 19.48 -9.44
C LEU A 44 5.26 18.56 -10.64
N GLN A 45 4.94 19.04 -11.85
CA GLN A 45 5.10 18.28 -13.08
C GLN A 45 6.57 17.95 -13.34
N TYR A 46 7.49 18.89 -13.13
CA TYR A 46 8.93 18.64 -13.29
C TYR A 46 9.41 17.53 -12.36
N VAL A 47 9.09 17.61 -11.07
CA VAL A 47 9.48 16.58 -10.08
C VAL A 47 8.79 15.25 -10.38
N TRP A 48 7.50 15.28 -10.72
CA TRP A 48 6.74 14.07 -11.03
C TRP A 48 7.31 13.34 -12.25
N ASN A 49 7.68 14.06 -13.30
CA ASN A 49 8.31 13.47 -14.47
C ASN A 49 9.63 12.76 -14.11
N TRP A 50 10.44 13.33 -13.23
CA TRP A 50 11.65 12.67 -12.73
C TRP A 50 11.34 11.43 -11.90
N VAL A 51 10.34 11.50 -11.02
CA VAL A 51 9.91 10.35 -10.22
C VAL A 51 9.44 9.21 -11.11
N VAL A 52 8.59 9.50 -12.10
CA VAL A 52 8.11 8.53 -13.08
C VAL A 52 9.27 7.95 -13.89
N LEU A 53 10.19 8.79 -14.38
CA LEU A 53 11.37 8.35 -15.11
C LEU A 53 12.22 7.41 -14.26
N VAL A 54 12.51 7.77 -13.01
CA VAL A 54 13.32 6.93 -12.11
C VAL A 54 12.62 5.62 -11.81
N TRP A 55 11.32 5.68 -11.54
CA TRP A 55 10.50 4.49 -11.32
C TRP A 55 10.57 3.55 -12.53
N ASP A 56 10.19 4.04 -13.71
CA ASP A 56 10.07 3.22 -14.92
C ASP A 56 11.41 2.66 -15.38
N ASN A 57 12.50 3.44 -15.29
CA ASN A 57 13.81 3.03 -15.83
C ASN A 57 14.66 2.21 -14.84
N TYR A 58 14.47 2.39 -13.53
CA TYR A 58 15.39 1.80 -12.55
C TYR A 58 14.71 0.94 -11.49
N LEU A 59 13.51 1.31 -11.04
CA LEU A 59 12.90 0.66 -9.88
C LEU A 59 11.81 -0.33 -10.26
N ALA A 60 11.04 -0.06 -11.31
CA ALA A 60 9.87 -0.84 -11.68
C ALA A 60 10.24 -2.31 -11.93
N ASN A 61 11.27 -2.57 -12.73
CA ASN A 61 11.67 -3.94 -13.05
C ASN A 61 12.11 -4.75 -11.81
N PRO A 62 13.11 -4.33 -11.00
CA PRO A 62 13.51 -5.09 -9.81
C PRO A 62 12.39 -5.20 -8.77
N VAL A 63 11.58 -4.16 -8.58
CA VAL A 63 10.48 -4.17 -7.62
C VAL A 63 9.38 -5.14 -8.07
N LEU A 64 8.98 -5.11 -9.34
CA LEU A 64 7.98 -6.03 -9.87
C LEU A 64 8.50 -7.47 -9.93
N TYR A 65 9.79 -7.68 -10.23
CA TYR A 65 10.40 -9.00 -10.15
C TYR A 65 10.34 -9.57 -8.73
N PHE A 66 10.77 -8.78 -7.74
CA PHE A 66 10.71 -9.18 -6.34
C PHE A 66 9.27 -9.43 -5.89
N TRP A 67 8.36 -8.53 -6.22
CA TRP A 67 6.97 -8.65 -5.83
C TRP A 67 6.33 -9.92 -6.41
N ASN A 68 6.44 -10.12 -7.72
CA ASN A 68 5.76 -11.20 -8.40
C ASN A 68 6.41 -12.56 -8.18
N ASN A 69 7.74 -12.66 -8.21
CA ASN A 69 8.42 -13.98 -8.21
C ASN A 69 8.99 -14.37 -6.84
N ILE A 70 9.05 -13.44 -5.89
CA ILE A 70 9.59 -13.73 -4.55
C ILE A 70 8.48 -13.56 -3.54
N PHE A 71 7.89 -12.36 -3.44
CA PHE A 71 6.90 -12.10 -2.41
C PHE A 71 5.60 -12.91 -2.63
N ILE A 72 5.06 -12.89 -3.85
CA ILE A 72 3.82 -13.62 -4.14
C ILE A 72 4.05 -15.13 -3.98
N ASP A 73 5.00 -15.70 -4.70
CA ASP A 73 5.27 -17.15 -4.69
C ASP A 73 5.64 -17.68 -3.29
N LEU A 74 6.53 -16.99 -2.57
CA LEU A 74 7.05 -17.49 -1.29
C LEU A 74 6.07 -17.27 -0.14
N LEU A 75 5.40 -16.10 -0.11
CA LEU A 75 4.63 -15.68 1.05
C LEU A 75 3.13 -15.67 0.76
N TRP A 76 2.70 -15.04 -0.33
CA TRP A 76 1.28 -14.80 -0.57
C TRP A 76 0.52 -16.06 -0.97
N GLU A 77 1.02 -16.83 -1.94
CA GLU A 77 0.36 -18.07 -2.38
C GLU A 77 0.30 -19.08 -1.24
N SER A 78 1.44 -19.34 -0.60
CA SER A 78 1.50 -20.22 0.59
C SER A 78 0.54 -19.77 1.70
N PHE A 79 0.38 -18.46 1.91
CA PHE A 79 -0.55 -17.93 2.90
C PHE A 79 -2.02 -18.18 2.50
N VAL A 80 -2.40 -17.84 1.27
CA VAL A 80 -3.79 -17.98 0.78
C VAL A 80 -4.20 -19.44 0.71
N ASP A 81 -3.34 -20.33 0.20
CA ASP A 81 -3.60 -21.76 0.10
C ASP A 81 -3.83 -22.40 1.47
N ASN A 82 -3.00 -22.04 2.46
CA ASN A 82 -3.18 -22.55 3.82
C ASN A 82 -4.46 -22.02 4.46
N LEU A 83 -4.84 -20.76 4.22
CA LEU A 83 -6.14 -20.23 4.67
C LEU A 83 -7.32 -20.95 4.01
N GLU A 84 -7.23 -21.25 2.72
CA GLU A 84 -8.26 -21.98 2.00
C GLU A 84 -8.42 -23.40 2.55
N ARG A 85 -7.30 -24.10 2.82
CA ARG A 85 -7.32 -25.44 3.41
C ARG A 85 -7.95 -25.46 4.79
N ILE A 86 -7.63 -24.48 5.64
CA ILE A 86 -8.29 -24.32 6.94
C ILE A 86 -9.80 -24.12 6.77
N LYS A 87 -10.23 -23.27 5.83
CA LYS A 87 -11.65 -23.04 5.56
C LYS A 87 -12.37 -24.31 5.10
N GLN A 88 -11.68 -25.17 4.35
CA GLN A 88 -12.21 -26.44 3.86
C GLN A 88 -12.08 -27.59 4.87
N GLY A 89 -11.46 -27.37 6.03
CA GLY A 89 -11.21 -28.41 7.03
C GLY A 89 -10.13 -29.42 6.60
N GLN A 90 -9.28 -29.05 5.65
CA GLN A 90 -8.15 -29.86 5.21
C GLN A 90 -6.90 -29.57 6.04
N PRO A 91 -6.05 -30.58 6.28
CA PRO A 91 -4.79 -30.35 6.97
C PRO A 91 -3.92 -29.40 6.15
N HIS A 92 -3.22 -28.50 6.83
CA HIS A 92 -2.43 -27.42 6.24
C HIS A 92 -0.93 -27.78 6.26
N ASP A 93 -0.08 -27.01 5.58
CA ASP A 93 1.32 -27.43 5.34
C ASP A 93 2.13 -27.66 6.61
N PHE A 94 1.84 -26.93 7.69
CA PHE A 94 2.50 -27.12 8.97
C PHE A 94 2.14 -28.47 9.62
N GLU A 95 0.89 -28.94 9.47
CA GLU A 95 0.47 -30.25 9.96
C GLU A 95 1.04 -31.39 9.13
N LEU A 96 1.15 -31.21 7.81
CA LEU A 96 1.72 -32.22 6.92
C LEU A 96 3.23 -32.37 7.12
N ASN A 97 3.94 -31.28 7.37
CA ASN A 97 5.40 -31.25 7.49
C ASN A 97 5.88 -31.28 8.95
N ALA A 98 4.97 -31.42 9.93
CA ALA A 98 5.34 -31.54 11.34
C ALA A 98 6.16 -32.82 11.58
N PRO A 99 7.26 -32.75 12.34
CA PRO A 99 8.02 -33.94 12.74
C PRO A 99 7.10 -34.90 13.50
N ARG A 100 6.98 -36.14 13.02
CA ARG A 100 6.23 -37.18 13.72
C ARG A 100 7.09 -37.71 14.86
N VAL A 101 6.67 -37.44 16.09
CA VAL A 101 7.29 -38.00 17.29
C VAL A 101 6.89 -39.49 17.38
N PRO A 102 7.85 -40.42 17.55
CA PRO A 102 7.55 -41.85 17.68
C PRO A 102 6.76 -42.20 18.94
#